data_AF-A0A1Y4BPC3-F1
#
_entry.id   AF-A0A1Y4BPC3-F1
#
_cell.length_a   1.000
_cell.length_b   1.000
_cell.length_c   1.000
_cell.angle_alpha   90.00
_cell.angle_beta   90.00
_cell.angle_gamma   90.00
#
_symmetry.space_group_name_H-M   'P 1'
#
loop_
_entity.id
_entity.type
_entity.pdbx_description
1 polymer ?
#
loop_
_entity_poly.entity_id
_entity_poly.type
_entity_poly.pdbx_seq_one_letter_code
_entity_poly.pdbx_strand_id
1 'polypeptide(L)'
;MARDGLVFKDEDGQVIFNQYSFCELVKHLLVELVGISYEDASQIVERSPLAAPVDNVMGVAIFSHELTYYWAMFFYYGNGYWWEKGIPAQPEDMDAYEALENKIMEKYDLKEPFEWE
;
A
#
# COMPACT_ATOMS: atom_id res chain seq x y z
N MET A 1 12.51 7.38 8.05
CA MET A 1 11.74 7.82 6.87
C MET A 1 11.67 6.66 5.91
N ALA A 2 10.51 6.39 5.31
CA ALA A 2 10.35 5.37 4.29
C ALA A 2 11.34 5.60 3.14
N ARG A 3 11.91 4.53 2.59
CA ARG A 3 12.83 4.57 1.45
C ARG A 3 12.68 3.31 0.61
N ASP A 4 13.08 3.42 -0.65
CA ASP A 4 13.05 2.29 -1.59
C ASP A 4 14.34 1.47 -1.57
N GLY A 5 14.28 0.25 -2.10
CA GLY A 5 15.41 -0.67 -2.20
C GLY A 5 15.83 -1.30 -0.88
N LEU A 6 14.91 -1.50 0.06
CA LEU A 6 15.20 -2.22 1.32
C LEU A 6 15.28 -3.72 1.03
N VAL A 7 16.45 -4.32 1.21
CA VAL A 7 16.66 -5.74 0.96
C VAL A 7 16.54 -6.53 2.26
N PHE A 8 15.64 -7.51 2.29
CA PHE A 8 15.48 -8.45 3.39
C PHE A 8 15.74 -9.87 2.89
N LYS A 9 16.38 -10.68 3.73
CA LYS A 9 16.77 -12.06 3.42
C LYS A 9 16.48 -12.97 4.60
N ASP A 10 16.03 -14.17 4.33
CA ASP A 10 15.92 -15.26 5.28
C ASP A 10 16.39 -16.59 4.65
N GLU A 11 16.02 -17.72 5.27
CA GLU A 11 16.38 -19.04 4.77
C GLU A 11 15.61 -19.43 3.49
N ASP A 12 14.46 -18.80 3.24
CA ASP A 12 13.52 -19.14 2.17
C ASP A 12 13.68 -18.24 0.93
N GLY A 13 14.27 -17.05 1.07
CA GLY A 13 14.57 -16.21 -0.08
C GLY A 13 14.98 -14.77 0.24
N GLN A 14 14.72 -13.89 -0.73
CA GLN A 14 14.99 -12.46 -0.66
C GLN A 14 13.76 -11.68 -1.11
N VAL A 15 13.53 -10.53 -0.47
CA VAL A 15 12.56 -9.54 -0.94
C VAL A 15 13.19 -8.15 -0.95
N ILE A 16 12.95 -7.41 -2.03
CA ILE A 16 13.18 -5.97 -2.10
C ILE A 16 11.86 -5.29 -1.77
N PHE A 17 11.86 -4.50 -0.70
CA PHE A 17 10.73 -3.66 -0.31
C PHE A 17 10.99 -2.22 -0.69
N ASN A 18 10.18 -1.71 -1.63
CA ASN A 18 10.16 -0.31 -2.03
C ASN A 18 9.16 0.46 -1.16
N GLN A 19 9.51 0.66 0.12
CA GLN A 19 8.59 1.19 1.14
C GLN A 19 8.07 2.60 0.81
N TYR A 20 8.91 3.45 0.22
CA TYR A 20 8.49 4.79 -0.17
C TYR A 20 7.43 4.69 -1.28
N SER A 21 7.71 3.90 -2.32
CA SER A 21 6.78 3.66 -3.43
C SER A 21 5.44 3.06 -2.94
N PHE A 22 5.50 2.08 -2.03
CA PHE A 22 4.31 1.50 -1.41
C PHE A 22 3.47 2.53 -0.64
N CYS A 23 4.10 3.33 0.22
CA CYS A 23 3.40 4.38 0.98
C CYS A 23 2.78 5.42 0.03
N GLU A 24 3.50 5.82 -1.00
CA GLU A 24 3.06 6.84 -1.96
C GLU A 24 1.88 6.35 -2.81
N LEU A 25 1.90 5.08 -3.22
CA LEU A 25 0.79 4.44 -3.90
C LEU A 25 -0.48 4.45 -3.02
N VAL A 26 -0.38 4.08 -1.74
CA VAL A 26 -1.51 4.11 -0.80
C VAL A 26 -2.07 5.52 -0.62
N LYS A 27 -1.22 6.56 -0.56
CA LYS A 27 -1.69 7.96 -0.51
C LYS A 27 -2.50 8.33 -1.73
N HIS A 28 -2.04 7.98 -2.93
CA HIS A 28 -2.76 8.30 -4.15
C HIS A 28 -4.05 7.49 -4.31
N LEU A 29 -4.09 6.25 -3.83
CA LEU A 29 -5.33 5.47 -3.80
C LEU A 29 -6.36 6.06 -2.82
N LEU A 30 -5.93 6.59 -1.68
CA LEU A 30 -6.82 7.35 -0.80
C LEU A 30 -7.43 8.57 -1.53
N VAL A 31 -6.64 9.28 -2.34
CA VAL A 31 -7.16 10.40 -3.13
C VAL A 31 -8.18 9.92 -4.18
N GLU A 32 -7.83 8.90 -4.98
CA GLU A 32 -8.64 8.47 -6.12
C GLU A 32 -9.89 7.66 -5.70
N LEU A 33 -9.80 6.83 -4.67
CA LEU A 33 -10.89 5.93 -4.25
C LEU A 33 -11.77 6.52 -3.14
N VAL A 34 -11.19 7.30 -2.22
CA VAL A 34 -11.94 7.90 -1.10
C VAL A 34 -12.34 9.35 -1.39
N GLY A 35 -11.57 10.05 -2.23
CA GLY A 35 -11.84 11.45 -2.58
C GLY A 35 -11.34 12.47 -1.55
N ILE A 36 -10.37 12.11 -0.72
CA ILE A 36 -9.74 13.05 0.23
C ILE A 36 -8.60 13.83 -0.42
N SER A 37 -8.15 14.90 0.25
CA SER A 37 -6.99 15.64 -0.20
C SER A 37 -5.70 14.81 -0.06
N TYR A 38 -4.71 15.09 -0.90
CA TYR A 38 -3.40 14.45 -0.78
C TYR A 38 -2.71 14.76 0.56
N GLU A 39 -2.96 15.94 1.14
CA GLU A 39 -2.45 16.31 2.46
C GLU A 39 -3.04 15.43 3.56
N ASP A 40 -4.36 15.20 3.53
CA ASP A 40 -5.02 14.29 4.48
C ASP A 40 -4.55 12.85 4.29
N ALA A 41 -4.44 12.40 3.04
CA ALA A 41 -3.90 11.08 2.71
C ALA A 41 -2.46 10.91 3.24
N SER A 42 -1.62 11.93 3.08
CA SER A 42 -0.25 11.93 3.60
C SER A 42 -0.22 11.81 5.13
N GLN A 43 -1.04 12.58 5.84
CA GLN A 43 -1.12 12.50 7.30
C GLN A 43 -1.58 11.12 7.79
N ILE A 44 -2.52 10.49 7.09
CA ILE A 44 -2.98 9.13 7.40
C ILE A 44 -1.83 8.13 7.23
N VAL A 45 -1.16 8.14 6.08
CA VAL A 45 -0.10 7.16 5.79
C VAL A 45 1.13 7.38 6.67
N GLU A 46 1.55 8.61 6.90
CA GLU A 46 2.71 8.94 7.74
C GLU A 46 2.53 8.55 9.21
N ARG A 47 1.28 8.51 9.70
CA ARG A 47 0.94 8.06 11.06
C ARG A 47 0.64 6.56 11.14
N SER A 48 0.57 5.89 10.01
CA SER A 48 0.28 4.45 9.94
C SER A 48 1.54 3.61 10.17
N PRO A 49 1.38 2.31 10.53
CA PRO A 49 2.49 1.37 10.55
C PRO A 49 3.21 1.21 9.20
N LEU A 50 2.61 1.59 8.06
CA LEU A 50 3.26 1.47 6.76
C LEU A 50 4.52 2.33 6.64
N ALA A 51 4.54 3.48 7.31
CA ALA A 51 5.68 4.41 7.33
C ALA A 51 6.73 4.07 8.39
N ALA A 52 6.44 3.10 9.27
CA ALA A 52 7.36 2.65 10.31
C ALA A 52 8.48 1.77 9.72
N PRO A 53 9.70 1.79 10.28
CA PRO A 53 10.76 0.88 9.85
C PRO A 53 10.32 -0.59 9.91
N VAL A 54 10.71 -1.37 8.90
CA VAL A 54 10.54 -2.83 8.86
C VAL A 54 11.88 -3.49 9.11
N ASP A 55 11.90 -4.51 9.97
CA ASP A 55 13.13 -5.10 10.47
C ASP A 55 13.47 -6.48 9.87
N ASN A 56 12.49 -7.15 9.23
CA ASN A 56 12.67 -8.52 8.73
C ASN A 56 11.66 -8.88 7.62
N VAL A 57 11.88 -10.03 6.98
CA VAL A 57 11.03 -10.57 5.90
C VAL A 57 9.57 -10.75 6.36
N MET A 58 9.33 -11.21 7.59
CA MET A 58 7.98 -11.37 8.13
C MET A 58 7.21 -10.04 8.14
N GLY A 59 7.88 -8.94 8.51
CA GLY A 59 7.27 -7.61 8.45
C GLY A 59 6.88 -7.19 7.03
N VAL A 60 7.71 -7.52 6.03
CA VAL A 60 7.40 -7.27 4.62
C VAL A 60 6.24 -8.15 4.14
N ALA A 61 6.24 -9.44 4.53
CA ALA A 61 5.22 -10.40 4.17
C ALA A 61 3.82 -9.99 4.66
N ILE A 62 3.73 -9.37 5.85
CA ILE A 62 2.46 -8.82 6.36
C ILE A 62 1.91 -7.75 5.42
N PHE A 63 2.76 -6.84 4.92
CA PHE A 63 2.32 -5.77 4.03
C PHE A 63 2.00 -6.23 2.61
N SER A 64 2.74 -7.22 2.11
CA SER A 64 2.52 -7.78 0.76
C SER A 64 1.36 -8.78 0.68
N HIS A 65 0.83 -9.24 1.82
CA HIS A 65 -0.26 -10.22 1.86
C HIS A 65 -1.58 -9.67 1.31
N GLU A 66 -1.77 -8.35 1.36
CA GLU A 66 -3.00 -7.68 0.96
C GLU A 66 -2.75 -6.67 -0.17
N LEU A 67 -3.79 -6.41 -0.96
CA LEU A 67 -3.77 -5.37 -1.99
C LEU A 67 -3.56 -3.99 -1.36
N THR A 68 -2.93 -3.06 -2.10
CA THR A 68 -2.79 -1.67 -1.62
C THR A 68 -4.16 -0.99 -1.42
N TYR A 69 -5.20 -1.45 -2.14
CA TYR A 69 -6.62 -1.15 -1.90
C TYR A 69 -7.02 -1.37 -0.45
N TYR A 70 -6.74 -2.57 0.08
CA TYR A 70 -7.11 -2.95 1.44
C TYR A 70 -6.48 -1.98 2.43
N TRP A 71 -5.19 -1.68 2.27
CA TRP A 71 -4.50 -0.74 3.15
C TRP A 71 -5.12 0.67 3.09
N ALA A 72 -5.43 1.18 1.90
CA ALA A 72 -6.11 2.47 1.75
C ALA A 72 -7.48 2.47 2.46
N MET A 73 -8.31 1.45 2.24
CA MET A 73 -9.63 1.36 2.88
C MET A 73 -9.52 1.18 4.39
N PHE A 74 -8.61 0.32 4.85
CA PHE A 74 -8.38 0.03 6.26
C PHE A 74 -7.95 1.28 7.04
N PHE A 75 -6.99 2.06 6.53
CA PHE A 75 -6.50 3.23 7.24
C PHE A 75 -7.49 4.40 7.26
N TYR A 76 -8.39 4.49 6.27
CA TYR A 76 -9.41 5.54 6.26
C TYR A 76 -10.68 5.15 7.02
N TYR A 77 -11.24 3.97 6.73
CA TYR A 77 -12.54 3.55 7.26
C TYR A 77 -12.46 2.75 8.56
N GLY A 78 -11.28 2.24 8.91
CA GLY A 78 -11.05 1.38 10.05
C GLY A 78 -11.31 -0.10 9.75
N ASN A 79 -10.93 -0.96 10.70
CA ASN A 79 -11.15 -2.40 10.60
C ASN A 79 -12.64 -2.74 10.46
N GLY A 80 -12.99 -3.69 9.60
CA GLY A 80 -14.38 -4.12 9.43
C GLY A 80 -15.22 -3.21 8.52
N TYR A 81 -14.59 -2.29 7.79
CA TYR A 81 -15.29 -1.37 6.88
C TYR A 81 -16.27 -2.08 5.92
N TRP A 82 -15.99 -3.33 5.55
CA TRP A 82 -16.81 -4.08 4.61
C TRP A 82 -18.16 -4.52 5.15
N TRP A 83 -18.24 -4.88 6.43
CA TRP A 83 -19.49 -5.30 7.05
C TRP A 83 -20.21 -4.14 7.75
N GLU A 84 -19.47 -3.17 8.29
CA GLU A 84 -20.07 -2.01 8.98
C GLU A 84 -20.56 -0.92 8.02
N LYS A 85 -19.82 -0.69 6.92
CA LYS A 85 -20.08 0.42 5.99
C LYS A 85 -20.50 -0.07 4.60
N GLY A 86 -20.48 -1.38 4.35
CA GLY A 86 -20.85 -1.97 3.06
C GLY A 86 -19.85 -1.67 1.94
N ILE A 87 -18.62 -1.28 2.28
CA ILE A 87 -17.57 -0.99 1.29
C ILE A 87 -16.91 -2.31 0.87
N PRO A 88 -16.76 -2.61 -0.42
CA PRO A 88 -16.19 -3.88 -0.88
C PRO A 88 -14.83 -4.21 -0.22
N ALA A 89 -14.65 -5.43 0.26
CA ALA A 89 -13.38 -5.85 0.90
C ALA A 89 -12.20 -5.87 -0.09
N GLN A 90 -12.51 -5.97 -1.38
CA GLN A 90 -11.61 -5.93 -2.52
C GLN A 90 -12.27 -5.10 -3.64
N PRO A 91 -11.52 -4.62 -4.63
CA PRO A 91 -12.10 -3.93 -5.79
C PRO A 91 -13.20 -4.77 -6.46
N GLU A 92 -14.30 -4.14 -6.84
CA GLU A 92 -15.39 -4.82 -7.57
C GLU A 92 -14.99 -5.16 -9.01
N ASP A 93 -14.16 -4.31 -9.61
CA ASP A 93 -13.56 -4.48 -10.93
C ASP A 93 -12.04 -4.49 -10.77
N MET A 94 -11.46 -5.68 -10.81
CA MET A 94 -10.02 -5.90 -10.65
C MET A 94 -9.22 -5.31 -11.81
N ASP A 95 -9.72 -5.42 -13.05
CA ASP A 95 -9.03 -4.88 -14.22
C ASP A 95 -8.95 -3.35 -14.16
N ALA A 96 -10.05 -2.69 -13.74
CA ALA A 96 -10.08 -1.24 -13.56
C ALA A 96 -9.16 -0.79 -12.41
N TYR A 97 -9.07 -1.58 -11.35
CA TYR A 97 -8.19 -1.29 -10.21
C TYR A 97 -6.71 -1.43 -10.58
N GLU A 98 -6.32 -2.51 -11.25
CA GLU A 98 -4.95 -2.70 -11.74
C GLU A 98 -4.55 -1.58 -12.71
N ALA A 99 -5.46 -1.17 -13.60
CA ALA A 99 -5.23 -0.03 -14.49
C ALA A 99 -5.03 1.29 -13.72
N LEU A 100 -5.75 1.49 -12.61
CA LEU A 100 -5.58 2.65 -11.73
C LEU A 100 -4.22 2.62 -11.02
N GLU A 101 -3.84 1.50 -10.41
CA GLU A 101 -2.54 1.34 -9.75
C GLU A 101 -1.39 1.62 -10.73
N ASN A 102 -1.41 0.97 -11.90
CA ASN A 102 -0.40 1.17 -12.94
C ASN A 102 -0.30 2.64 -13.37
N LYS A 103 -1.45 3.29 -13.60
CA LYS A 103 -1.49 4.71 -13.96
C LYS A 103 -0.88 5.61 -12.86
N ILE A 104 -1.13 5.32 -11.59
CA ILE A 104 -0.53 6.06 -10.48
C ILE A 104 0.97 5.83 -10.46
N MET A 105 1.40 4.58 -10.53
CA MET A 105 2.82 4.21 -10.48
C MET A 105 3.61 4.85 -11.61
N GLU A 106 3.12 4.78 -12.85
CA GLU A 106 3.73 5.44 -14.02
C GLU A 106 3.79 6.97 -13.86
N LYS A 107 2.69 7.59 -13.39
CA LYS A 107 2.61 9.05 -13.26
C LYS A 107 3.61 9.62 -12.26
N TYR A 108 3.89 8.88 -11.18
CA TYR A 108 4.74 9.35 -10.08
C TYR A 108 6.09 8.62 -10.01
N ASP A 109 6.44 7.84 -11.04
CA ASP A 109 7.71 7.08 -11.14
C ASP A 109 7.93 6.16 -9.92
N LEU A 110 6.86 5.48 -9.50
CA LEU A 110 6.90 4.56 -8.37
C LEU A 110 7.40 3.18 -8.81
N LYS A 111 8.16 2.54 -7.94
CA LYS A 111 8.62 1.16 -8.14
C LYS A 111 7.57 0.16 -7.68
N GLU A 112 7.68 -1.06 -8.18
CA GLU A 112 6.92 -2.20 -7.64
C GLU A 112 7.12 -2.29 -6.12
N PRO A 113 6.04 -2.24 -5.32
CA PRO A 113 6.16 -2.22 -3.86
C PRO A 113 7.00 -3.37 -3.29
N PHE A 114 6.85 -4.57 -3.85
CA PHE A 114 7.49 -5.79 -3.38
C PHE A 114 8.04 -6.59 -4.56
N GLU A 115 9.34 -6.89 -4.54
CA GLU A 115 9.99 -7.75 -5.54
C GLU A 115 10.55 -8.98 -4.82
N TRP A 116 9.88 -10.12 -4.97
CA TRP A 116 10.29 -11.41 -4.41
C TRP A 116 11.17 -12.18 -5.41
N GLU A 117 12.28 -12.73 -4.93
CA GLU A 117 13.19 -13.61 -5.71
C GLU A 117 13.00 -15.10 -5.39
#